data_AF-A0A6N1Y962-F1
#
_entry.id   AF-A0A6N1Y962-F1
#
_cell.length_a   1.000
_cell.length_b   1.000
_cell.length_c   1.000
_cell.angle_alpha   90.00
_cell.angle_beta   90.00
_cell.angle_gamma   90.00
#
_symmetry.space_group_name_H-M   'P 1'
#
loop_
_entity.id
_entity.type
_entity.pdbx_description
1 polymer ?
#
loop_
_entity_poly.entity_id
_entity_poly.type
_entity_poly.pdbx_seq_one_letter_code
_entity_poly.pdbx_strand_id
1 'polypeptide(L)'
;MDQDKQSATSSQDNNDFVSAPEISLPKGGGAIRGIGEKFAANPVTGTGSLTIPIVTSPGRSGFGPQLSLSYNSGAGNGAFGLGWDLPLPSITRKTDKGLPQYQDADVFILSGAEDLVPVLVETAEGQWEPEIVPAVTFDNVTYSIQRYRPRIEGLFARIELWTNITDSKDRLWRSISKDNITTWYGKTENSRITNPNDSTQIYSWLICQSHDDKGNVISYEYKSENSDSINLFQANERNRNSSSRSAQRYLKRIKYGNIAPYFPNTNAVLPSEWMFETVFDYGEHHDTAPKPDDSGLWDGRHDPFSSYRSGFEIRTYRLCQRVLMFHHFENESIGKNCLVRSTDFNYRHQQLPEDSKSPILTVLESAIQCNYKKKLDNSYQKKTLPPVEFEYSKAKIDDQIKTIDSDNRENLPIGVDDSSYVSVYSPHLDKHPQLL
;
A
#
# COMPACT_ATOMS: atom_id res chain seq x y z
N MET A 1 -36.20 37.67 -30.10
CA MET A 1 -35.76 38.96 -29.53
C MET A 1 -35.68 38.80 -28.02
N ASP A 2 -34.82 37.92 -27.51
CA ASP A 2 -33.35 37.94 -27.55
C ASP A 2 -32.76 38.96 -26.58
N GLN A 3 -32.03 38.39 -25.60
CA GLN A 3 -30.70 38.77 -25.11
C GLN A 3 -30.60 40.18 -24.46
N ASP A 4 -29.93 40.42 -23.33
CA ASP A 4 -28.76 39.76 -22.77
C ASP A 4 -28.38 40.39 -21.40
N LYS A 5 -27.65 39.60 -20.58
CA LYS A 5 -26.61 39.99 -19.57
C LYS A 5 -27.02 40.61 -18.21
N GLN A 6 -26.37 40.28 -17.09
CA GLN A 6 -25.32 39.28 -16.78
C GLN A 6 -25.30 39.06 -15.26
N SER A 7 -25.33 37.80 -14.86
CA SER A 7 -25.02 37.31 -13.51
C SER A 7 -23.54 37.53 -13.20
N ALA A 8 -23.26 38.22 -12.11
CA ALA A 8 -21.91 38.40 -11.57
C ALA A 8 -21.35 37.04 -11.16
N THR A 9 -20.47 36.51 -11.99
CA THR A 9 -19.68 35.31 -11.73
C THR A 9 -18.40 35.80 -11.05
N SER A 10 -18.12 35.33 -9.83
CA SER A 10 -16.88 35.59 -9.13
C SER A 10 -15.73 34.90 -9.88
N SER A 11 -15.05 35.63 -10.75
CA SER A 11 -13.79 35.23 -11.36
C SER A 11 -12.73 35.08 -10.28
N GLN A 12 -12.15 33.88 -10.16
CA GLN A 12 -10.87 33.69 -9.49
C GLN A 12 -9.81 34.37 -10.34
N ASP A 13 -9.41 35.58 -9.93
CA ASP A 13 -8.20 36.22 -10.44
C ASP A 13 -7.00 35.40 -9.96
N ASN A 14 -6.39 34.65 -10.88
CA ASN A 14 -5.06 34.09 -10.72
C ASN A 14 -4.06 35.26 -10.67
N ASN A 15 -3.68 35.68 -9.47
CA ASN A 15 -2.58 36.62 -9.29
C ASN A 15 -1.24 35.91 -9.47
N ASP A 16 -0.61 36.13 -10.63
CA ASP A 16 0.79 35.79 -10.96
C ASP A 16 1.81 36.69 -10.23
N PHE A 17 1.58 37.01 -8.94
CA PHE A 17 2.52 37.78 -8.14
C PHE A 17 3.27 36.86 -7.17
N VAL A 18 4.60 36.87 -7.27
CA VAL A 18 5.47 36.34 -6.22
C VAL A 18 5.28 37.23 -4.99
N SER A 19 4.49 36.76 -4.03
CA SER A 19 4.32 37.44 -2.76
C SER A 19 5.58 37.31 -1.91
N ALA A 20 6.01 38.42 -1.31
CA ALA A 20 7.05 38.37 -0.30
C ALA A 20 6.54 37.55 0.92
N PRO A 21 7.40 36.74 1.56
CA PRO A 21 7.00 35.98 2.73
C PRO A 21 6.61 36.94 3.86
N GLU A 22 5.37 36.83 4.34
CA GLU A 22 4.85 37.60 5.47
C GLU A 22 4.78 36.73 6.71
N ILE A 23 5.32 37.21 7.83
CA ILE A 23 5.18 36.56 9.14
C ILE A 23 3.91 37.10 9.78
N SER A 24 2.86 36.28 9.79
CA SER A 24 1.61 36.60 10.45
C SER A 24 1.24 35.51 11.47
N LEU A 25 0.62 35.93 12.57
CA LEU A 25 0.06 34.98 13.51
C LEU A 25 -1.15 34.27 12.88
N PRO A 26 -1.35 32.97 13.12
CA PRO A 26 -2.53 32.27 12.64
C PRO A 26 -3.77 32.94 13.23
N LYS A 27 -4.68 33.36 12.36
CA LYS A 27 -5.97 33.91 12.78
C LYS A 27 -6.75 32.79 13.46
N GLY A 28 -7.24 33.04 14.69
CA GLY A 28 -8.04 32.08 15.42
C GLY A 28 -9.27 31.65 14.62
N GLY A 29 -9.55 30.35 14.62
CA GLY A 29 -10.78 29.79 14.05
C GLY A 29 -11.84 29.54 15.14
N GLY A 30 -13.12 29.51 14.74
CA GLY A 30 -14.24 29.13 15.60
C GLY A 30 -15.03 27.92 15.10
N ALA A 31 -14.69 27.36 13.94
CA ALA A 31 -15.38 26.21 13.36
C ALA A 31 -14.72 24.91 13.83
N ILE A 32 -15.51 24.03 14.45
CA ILE A 32 -15.13 22.64 14.69
C ILE A 32 -15.28 21.90 13.36
N ARG A 33 -14.21 21.24 12.90
CA ARG A 33 -14.21 20.40 11.69
C ARG A 33 -13.88 18.96 12.08
N GLY A 34 -14.42 18.00 11.33
CA GLY A 34 -14.04 16.59 11.43
C GLY A 34 -12.58 16.36 11.03
N ILE A 35 -12.19 15.09 10.89
CA ILE A 35 -10.81 14.72 10.56
C ILE A 35 -10.49 14.86 9.07
N GLY A 36 -11.47 15.28 8.26
CA GLY A 36 -11.32 15.51 6.82
C GLY A 36 -11.75 14.30 5.98
N GLU A 37 -12.57 13.43 6.55
CA GLU A 37 -13.13 12.25 5.93
C GLU A 37 -13.98 12.60 4.71
N LYS A 38 -13.86 11.80 3.64
CA LYS A 38 -14.62 11.98 2.40
C LYS A 38 -15.23 10.66 1.96
N PHE A 39 -16.55 10.63 1.80
CA PHE A 39 -17.28 9.51 1.22
C PHE A 39 -17.62 9.81 -0.23
N ALA A 40 -17.42 8.84 -1.11
CA ALA A 40 -17.83 8.90 -2.50
C ALA A 40 -18.33 7.54 -2.98
N ALA A 41 -19.35 7.54 -3.83
CA ALA A 41 -19.74 6.36 -4.59
C ALA A 41 -19.09 6.43 -5.98
N ASN A 42 -18.49 5.34 -6.45
CA ASN A 42 -17.99 5.28 -7.82
C ASN A 42 -19.18 5.02 -8.77
N PRO A 43 -19.52 5.95 -9.68
CA PRO A 43 -20.70 5.82 -10.53
C PRO A 43 -20.58 4.72 -11.57
N VAL A 44 -19.37 4.25 -11.89
CA VAL A 44 -19.12 3.22 -12.91
C VAL A 44 -19.13 1.82 -12.29
N THR A 45 -18.50 1.64 -11.13
CA THR A 45 -18.38 0.33 -10.48
C THR A 45 -19.46 0.07 -9.43
N GLY A 46 -20.19 1.09 -8.99
CA GLY A 46 -21.16 1.00 -7.90
C GLY A 46 -20.53 0.79 -6.51
N THR A 47 -19.20 0.84 -6.39
CA THR A 47 -18.50 0.61 -5.12
C THR A 47 -18.54 1.84 -4.23
N GLY A 48 -18.70 1.62 -2.92
CA GLY A 48 -18.53 2.67 -1.91
C GLY A 48 -17.04 2.89 -1.62
N SER A 49 -16.62 4.16 -1.60
CA SER A 49 -15.27 4.57 -1.25
C SER A 49 -15.28 5.59 -0.13
N LEU A 50 -14.35 5.47 0.80
CA LEU A 50 -14.17 6.40 1.90
C LEU A 50 -12.68 6.66 2.10
N THR A 51 -12.32 7.87 2.51
CA THR A 51 -10.92 8.26 2.67
C THR A 51 -10.73 8.98 3.99
N ILE A 52 -9.73 8.57 4.78
CA ILE A 52 -9.31 9.21 6.04
C ILE A 52 -7.89 9.73 5.88
N PRO A 53 -7.65 11.05 5.90
CA PRO A 53 -6.31 11.59 5.77
C PRO A 53 -5.47 11.27 7.01
N ILE A 54 -4.24 10.81 6.79
CA ILE A 54 -3.25 10.64 7.84
C ILE A 54 -2.40 11.91 7.85
N VAL A 55 -2.59 12.73 8.88
CA VAL A 55 -2.00 14.07 8.95
C VAL A 55 -0.50 13.97 9.28
N THR A 56 0.32 14.16 8.26
CA THR A 56 1.77 14.35 8.38
C THR A 56 2.09 15.85 8.45
N SER A 57 3.24 16.21 9.01
CA SER A 57 3.64 17.63 9.03
C SER A 57 4.10 18.06 7.63
N PRO A 58 3.78 19.26 7.15
CA PRO A 58 4.21 19.68 5.82
C PRO A 58 5.74 19.77 5.76
N GLY A 59 6.32 19.26 4.67
CA GLY A 59 7.74 19.47 4.37
C GLY A 59 7.98 20.83 3.71
N ARG A 60 9.25 21.12 3.41
CA ARG A 60 9.66 22.36 2.72
C ARG A 60 8.98 22.43 1.36
N SER A 61 8.40 23.59 1.05
CA SER A 61 7.66 23.81 -0.20
C SER A 61 6.56 22.77 -0.49
N GLY A 62 5.99 22.18 0.56
CA GLY A 62 4.96 21.14 0.43
C GLY A 62 5.49 19.75 0.05
N PHE A 63 6.81 19.55 -0.06
CA PHE A 63 7.41 18.25 -0.35
C PHE A 63 7.43 17.36 0.89
N GLY A 64 6.39 16.54 1.05
CA GLY A 64 6.25 15.58 2.14
C GLY A 64 5.30 14.45 1.77
N PRO A 65 5.23 13.38 2.59
CA PRO A 65 4.37 12.25 2.32
C PRO A 65 2.89 12.64 2.42
N GLN A 66 2.14 12.39 1.35
CA GLN A 66 0.69 12.51 1.33
C GLN A 66 0.09 11.13 1.61
N LEU A 67 -0.39 10.94 2.82
CA LEU A 67 -0.93 9.66 3.28
C LEU A 67 -2.42 9.77 3.52
N SER A 68 -3.15 8.78 3.04
CA SER A 68 -4.57 8.66 3.33
C SER A 68 -4.98 7.21 3.35
N LEU A 69 -5.66 6.80 4.41
CA LEU A 69 -6.29 5.50 4.47
C LEU A 69 -7.50 5.50 3.53
N SER A 70 -7.60 4.51 2.67
CA SER A 70 -8.65 4.39 1.67
C SER A 70 -9.45 3.11 1.88
N TYR A 71 -10.77 3.25 1.96
CA TYR A 71 -11.72 2.15 1.96
C TYR A 71 -12.29 1.95 0.56
N ASN A 72 -12.46 0.71 0.16
CA ASN A 72 -13.26 0.32 -0.99
C ASN A 72 -14.07 -0.94 -0.64
N SER A 73 -15.38 -0.92 -0.87
CA SER A 73 -16.26 -2.04 -0.57
C SER A 73 -15.93 -3.33 -1.34
N GLY A 74 -15.21 -3.24 -2.46
CA GLY A 74 -14.72 -4.38 -3.23
C GLY A 74 -13.27 -4.78 -2.90
N ALA A 75 -12.58 -4.07 -2.02
CA ALA A 75 -11.22 -4.40 -1.62
C ALA A 75 -11.19 -5.55 -0.60
N GLY A 76 -10.12 -6.34 -0.65
CA GLY A 76 -9.89 -7.47 0.24
C GLY A 76 -9.41 -7.06 1.63
N ASN A 77 -8.88 -8.03 2.36
CA ASN A 77 -8.28 -7.82 3.68
C ASN A 77 -6.83 -7.31 3.56
N GLY A 78 -6.37 -6.57 4.55
CA GLY A 78 -5.07 -5.89 4.53
C GLY A 78 -4.54 -5.55 5.92
N ALA A 79 -3.43 -4.81 5.97
CA ALA A 79 -2.78 -4.39 7.22
C ALA A 79 -3.60 -3.37 8.04
N PHE A 80 -4.72 -2.88 7.50
CA PHE A 80 -5.62 -1.93 8.16
C PHE A 80 -7.05 -2.48 8.32
N GLY A 81 -7.22 -3.80 8.21
CA GLY A 81 -8.53 -4.47 8.28
C GLY A 81 -9.20 -4.62 6.91
N LEU A 82 -10.38 -5.24 6.90
CA LEU A 82 -11.11 -5.53 5.66
C LEU A 82 -11.53 -4.25 4.92
N GLY A 83 -11.23 -4.21 3.61
CA GLY A 83 -11.63 -3.14 2.71
C GLY A 83 -10.78 -1.88 2.83
N TRP A 84 -9.89 -1.79 3.83
CA TRP A 84 -9.02 -0.65 4.08
C TRP A 84 -7.59 -0.93 3.63
N ASP A 85 -7.01 0.03 2.94
CA ASP A 85 -5.61 0.01 2.54
C ASP A 85 -4.97 1.40 2.65
N LEU A 86 -3.64 1.43 2.72
CA LEU A 86 -2.84 2.63 2.60
C LEU A 86 -2.14 2.60 1.23
N PRO A 87 -2.74 3.18 0.18
CA PRO A 87 -2.18 3.10 -1.16
C PRO A 87 -0.86 3.85 -1.22
N LEU A 88 0.21 3.13 -1.54
CA LEU A 88 1.53 3.68 -1.80
C LEU A 88 1.98 3.28 -3.21
N PRO A 89 2.73 4.14 -3.91
CA PRO A 89 3.27 3.79 -5.22
C PRO A 89 4.10 2.51 -5.16
N SER A 90 3.84 1.60 -6.08
CA SER A 90 4.61 0.36 -6.25
C SER A 90 4.53 -0.09 -7.70
N ILE A 91 5.49 -0.90 -8.13
CA ILE A 91 5.45 -1.60 -9.41
C ILE A 91 5.30 -3.08 -9.11
N THR A 92 4.26 -3.71 -9.64
CA THR A 92 3.91 -5.10 -9.32
C THR A 92 3.67 -5.89 -10.60
N ARG A 93 4.02 -7.18 -10.61
CA ARG A 93 3.69 -8.07 -11.73
C ARG A 93 2.17 -8.27 -11.80
N LYS A 94 1.62 -8.18 -13.01
CA LYS A 94 0.18 -8.36 -13.27
C LYS A 94 -0.23 -9.81 -13.05
N THR A 95 -1.40 -10.01 -12.42
CA THR A 95 -1.91 -11.35 -12.10
C THR A 95 -3.34 -11.61 -12.63
N ASP A 96 -3.97 -10.64 -13.29
CA ASP A 96 -5.38 -10.76 -13.69
C ASP A 96 -5.61 -11.73 -14.86
N LYS A 97 -4.56 -12.03 -15.64
CA LYS A 97 -4.62 -12.92 -16.82
C LYS A 97 -3.75 -14.17 -16.67
N GLY A 98 -3.39 -14.53 -15.45
CA GLY A 98 -2.51 -15.65 -15.15
C GLY A 98 -1.56 -15.33 -14.01
N LEU A 99 -0.92 -16.36 -13.47
CA LEU A 99 0.11 -16.20 -12.45
C LEU A 99 1.44 -15.80 -13.11
N PRO A 100 2.27 -14.95 -12.45
CA PRO A 100 3.59 -14.58 -12.96
C PRO A 100 4.47 -15.81 -13.13
N GLN A 101 5.20 -15.87 -14.24
CA GLN A 101 6.18 -16.94 -14.49
C GLN A 101 7.62 -16.50 -14.17
N TYR A 102 7.80 -15.22 -13.79
CA TYR A 102 9.09 -14.62 -13.48
C TYR A 102 10.08 -14.64 -14.66
N GLN A 103 9.53 -14.60 -15.87
CA GLN A 103 10.26 -14.49 -17.13
C GLN A 103 10.08 -13.09 -17.73
N ASP A 104 10.73 -12.82 -18.86
CA ASP A 104 10.68 -11.52 -19.53
C ASP A 104 9.30 -11.18 -20.12
N ALA A 105 8.42 -12.18 -20.26
CA ALA A 105 7.07 -12.02 -20.79
C ALA A 105 6.05 -11.45 -19.78
N ASP A 106 6.40 -11.37 -18.49
CA ASP A 106 5.49 -10.85 -17.46
C ASP A 106 5.23 -9.35 -17.67
N VAL A 107 3.96 -8.96 -17.52
CA VAL A 107 3.54 -7.56 -17.58
C VAL A 107 3.62 -6.92 -16.20
N PHE A 108 4.10 -5.68 -16.13
CA PHE A 108 4.16 -4.90 -14.89
C PHE A 108 3.04 -3.87 -14.83
N ILE A 109 2.63 -3.49 -13.62
CA ILE A 109 1.63 -2.45 -13.37
C ILE A 109 2.23 -1.43 -12.41
N LEU A 110 2.14 -0.14 -12.74
CA LEU A 110 2.48 0.95 -11.84
C LEU A 110 1.26 1.40 -11.03
N SER A 111 1.35 1.35 -9.71
CA SER A 111 0.33 1.84 -8.75
C SER A 111 -1.08 1.29 -9.01
N GLY A 112 -1.18 0.05 -9.50
CA GLY A 112 -2.46 -0.64 -9.70
C GLY A 112 -3.33 -0.14 -10.86
N ALA A 113 -2.86 0.82 -11.66
CA ALA A 113 -3.70 1.46 -12.68
C ALA A 113 -3.44 0.92 -14.10
N GLU A 114 -2.18 0.93 -14.56
CA GLU A 114 -1.88 0.75 -15.98
C GLU A 114 -0.82 -0.31 -16.27
N ASP A 115 -1.08 -1.11 -17.31
CA ASP A 115 -0.13 -2.08 -17.86
C ASP A 115 1.07 -1.34 -18.45
N LEU A 116 2.26 -1.62 -17.94
CA LEU A 116 3.51 -1.12 -18.49
C LEU A 116 3.95 -1.99 -19.66
N VAL A 117 4.27 -1.36 -20.78
CA VAL A 117 4.85 -2.00 -21.96
C VAL A 117 6.22 -1.38 -22.26
N PRO A 118 7.18 -2.17 -22.79
CA PRO A 118 8.47 -1.61 -23.22
C PRO A 118 8.27 -0.52 -24.26
N VAL A 119 9.11 0.51 -24.20
CA VAL A 119 9.21 1.51 -25.28
C VAL A 119 9.92 0.83 -26.45
N LEU A 120 9.29 0.88 -27.63
CA LEU A 120 9.84 0.34 -28.87
C LEU A 120 10.27 1.49 -29.79
N VAL A 121 11.36 1.28 -30.52
CA VAL A 121 11.88 2.17 -31.56
C VAL A 121 11.91 1.42 -32.89
N GLU A 122 11.64 2.15 -33.98
CA GLU A 122 11.74 1.59 -35.33
C GLU A 122 13.20 1.58 -35.78
N THR A 123 13.68 0.41 -36.18
CA THR A 123 15.02 0.19 -36.74
C THR A 123 15.10 0.71 -38.18
N ALA A 124 16.32 0.83 -38.73
CA ALA A 124 16.51 1.25 -40.12
C ALA A 124 15.84 0.27 -41.12
N GLU A 125 15.65 -0.98 -40.70
CA GLU A 125 15.01 -2.07 -41.44
C GLU A 125 13.48 -2.11 -41.25
N GLY A 126 12.88 -1.14 -40.55
CA GLY A 126 11.43 -1.05 -40.32
C GLY A 126 10.87 -2.05 -39.30
N GLN A 127 11.74 -2.70 -38.51
CA GLN A 127 11.33 -3.57 -37.40
C GLN A 127 11.23 -2.77 -36.09
N TRP A 128 10.28 -3.12 -35.23
CA TRP A 128 10.12 -2.50 -33.91
C TRP A 128 10.85 -3.31 -32.85
N GLU A 129 11.84 -2.70 -32.21
CA GLU A 129 12.65 -3.32 -31.17
C GLU A 129 12.64 -2.49 -29.88
N PRO A 130 12.85 -3.08 -28.70
CA PRO A 130 12.97 -2.33 -27.45
C PRO A 130 14.05 -1.25 -27.55
N GLU A 131 13.75 -0.06 -27.02
CA GLU A 131 14.71 1.05 -26.98
C GLU A 131 15.99 0.64 -26.23
N ILE A 132 17.14 0.74 -26.90
CA ILE A 132 18.44 0.51 -26.30
C ILE A 132 18.90 1.81 -25.63
N VAL A 133 18.94 1.80 -24.30
CA VAL A 133 19.47 2.92 -23.50
C VAL A 133 20.89 2.55 -23.04
N PRO A 134 21.88 3.47 -23.16
CA PRO A 134 23.23 3.22 -22.67
C PRO A 134 23.22 2.84 -21.19
N ALA A 135 24.06 1.85 -20.83
CA ALA A 135 24.22 1.46 -19.44
C ALA A 135 24.73 2.63 -18.60
N VAL A 136 24.18 2.76 -17.38
CA VAL A 136 24.55 3.85 -16.46
C VAL A 136 25.23 3.25 -15.25
N THR A 137 26.37 3.85 -14.86
CA THR A 137 26.98 3.54 -13.57
C THR A 137 26.42 4.47 -12.52
N PHE A 138 25.78 3.89 -11.51
CA PHE A 138 25.18 4.59 -10.39
C PHE A 138 25.57 3.86 -9.10
N ASP A 139 26.12 4.59 -8.13
CA ASP A 139 26.58 4.03 -6.86
C ASP A 139 27.57 2.86 -7.03
N ASN A 140 28.56 3.03 -7.92
CA ASN A 140 29.57 2.03 -8.29
C ASN A 140 29.03 0.73 -8.91
N VAL A 141 27.75 0.69 -9.30
CA VAL A 141 27.12 -0.43 -9.98
C VAL A 141 26.69 0.01 -11.38
N THR A 142 27.00 -0.80 -12.38
CA THR A 142 26.56 -0.56 -13.76
C THR A 142 25.24 -1.28 -14.03
N TYR A 143 24.24 -0.53 -14.49
CA TYR A 143 22.91 -1.04 -14.79
C TYR A 143 22.61 -0.94 -16.28
N SER A 144 22.00 -1.99 -16.83
CA SER A 144 21.24 -1.90 -18.07
C SER A 144 19.88 -1.27 -17.78
N ILE A 145 19.43 -0.38 -18.65
CA ILE A 145 18.19 0.36 -18.48
C ILE A 145 17.23 -0.02 -19.59
N GLN A 146 16.02 -0.43 -19.22
CA GLN A 146 14.92 -0.63 -20.14
C GLN A 146 13.80 0.35 -19.82
N ARG A 147 13.35 1.12 -20.79
CA ARG A 147 12.25 2.07 -20.62
C ARG A 147 10.90 1.42 -20.86
N TYR A 148 9.95 1.81 -20.03
CA TYR A 148 8.56 1.40 -20.11
C TYR A 148 7.66 2.63 -20.21
N ARG A 149 6.46 2.41 -20.74
CA ARG A 149 5.37 3.38 -20.75
C ARG A 149 4.05 2.70 -20.39
N PRO A 150 3.09 3.41 -19.79
CA PRO A 150 1.73 2.91 -19.64
C PRO A 150 1.09 2.61 -21.01
N ARG A 151 0.24 1.58 -21.09
CA ARG A 151 -0.55 1.30 -22.29
C ARG A 151 -1.50 2.45 -22.61
N ILE A 152 -2.09 3.05 -21.58
CA ILE A 152 -2.87 4.28 -21.67
C ILE A 152 -2.06 5.38 -20.99
N GLU A 153 -1.52 6.31 -21.78
CA GLU A 153 -0.67 7.37 -21.25
C GLU A 153 -1.51 8.42 -20.51
N GLY A 154 -0.99 8.88 -19.37
CA GLY A 154 -1.67 9.90 -18.55
C GLY A 154 -0.77 10.59 -17.53
N LEU A 155 0.29 9.90 -17.08
CA LEU A 155 1.27 10.47 -16.15
C LEU A 155 2.37 11.25 -16.88
N PHE A 156 2.65 10.91 -18.14
CA PHE A 156 3.78 11.43 -18.91
C PHE A 156 5.10 11.30 -18.12
N ALA A 157 5.23 10.21 -17.36
CA ALA A 157 6.38 9.94 -16.54
C ALA A 157 7.38 9.06 -17.30
N ARG A 158 8.69 9.32 -17.13
CA ARG A 158 9.73 8.42 -17.63
C ARG A 158 9.87 7.26 -16.66
N ILE A 159 9.50 6.05 -17.08
CA ILE A 159 9.53 4.83 -16.26
C ILE A 159 10.63 3.91 -16.77
N GLU A 160 11.47 3.42 -15.87
CA GLU A 160 12.67 2.66 -16.20
C GLU A 160 12.82 1.47 -15.26
N LEU A 161 13.11 0.30 -15.84
CA LEU A 161 13.64 -0.85 -15.14
C LEU A 161 15.16 -0.81 -15.24
N TRP A 162 15.82 -0.88 -14.09
CA TRP A 162 17.26 -0.93 -13.96
C TRP A 162 17.66 -2.34 -13.52
N THR A 163 18.51 -3.00 -14.31
CA THR A 163 19.02 -4.35 -14.00
C THR A 163 20.53 -4.29 -13.90
N ASN A 164 21.07 -4.68 -12.77
CA ASN A 164 22.52 -4.74 -12.57
C ASN A 164 23.11 -5.78 -13.54
N ILE A 165 24.14 -5.38 -14.29
CA ILE A 165 24.75 -6.25 -15.32
C ILE A 165 25.58 -7.39 -14.73
N THR A 166 26.01 -7.27 -13.48
CA THR A 166 26.82 -8.26 -12.76
C THR A 166 25.99 -9.15 -11.83
N ASP A 167 24.81 -8.68 -11.41
CA ASP A 167 23.86 -9.43 -10.59
C ASP A 167 22.43 -9.20 -11.09
N SER A 168 21.92 -10.15 -11.89
CA SER A 168 20.57 -10.06 -12.44
C SER A 168 19.45 -10.12 -11.40
N LYS A 169 19.76 -10.43 -10.13
CA LYS A 169 18.82 -10.36 -8.99
C LYS A 169 18.60 -8.92 -8.53
N ASP A 170 19.58 -8.06 -8.75
CA ASP A 170 19.47 -6.66 -8.40
C ASP A 170 18.75 -5.88 -9.50
N ARG A 171 17.42 -5.91 -9.38
CA ARG A 171 16.49 -5.20 -10.25
C ARG A 171 15.74 -4.18 -9.42
N LEU A 172 15.68 -2.96 -9.93
CA LEU A 172 14.98 -1.85 -9.29
C LEU A 172 14.29 -1.00 -10.36
N TRP A 173 13.30 -0.23 -9.96
CA TRP A 173 12.59 0.65 -10.87
C TRP A 173 12.79 2.11 -10.49
N ARG A 174 12.71 2.96 -11.50
CA ARG A 174 12.70 4.42 -11.36
C ARG A 174 11.59 5.02 -12.18
N SER A 175 10.89 6.00 -11.62
CA SER A 175 10.00 6.88 -12.37
C SER A 175 10.41 8.34 -12.18
N ILE A 176 10.32 9.14 -13.24
CA ILE A 176 10.52 10.59 -13.17
C ILE A 176 9.26 11.27 -13.69
N SER A 177 8.61 12.07 -12.84
CA SER A 177 7.39 12.80 -13.21
C SER A 177 7.70 14.03 -14.08
N LYS A 178 6.67 14.60 -14.69
CA LYS A 178 6.76 15.90 -15.41
C LYS A 178 7.23 17.07 -14.52
N ASP A 179 7.02 16.96 -13.22
CA ASP A 179 7.44 17.96 -12.22
C ASP A 179 8.87 17.71 -11.72
N ASN A 180 9.63 16.86 -12.43
CA ASN A 180 11.01 16.50 -12.14
C ASN A 180 11.21 15.82 -10.78
N ILE A 181 10.16 15.13 -10.28
CA ILE A 181 10.24 14.30 -9.07
C ILE A 181 10.70 12.91 -9.47
N THR A 182 11.83 12.47 -8.91
CA THR A 182 12.36 11.12 -9.12
C THR A 182 11.95 10.22 -7.97
N THR A 183 11.33 9.09 -8.30
CA THR A 183 10.89 8.07 -7.34
C THR A 183 11.54 6.74 -7.67
N TRP A 184 12.06 6.08 -6.64
CA TRP A 184 12.72 4.79 -6.74
C TRP A 184 11.91 3.71 -6.03
N TYR A 185 11.93 2.51 -6.60
CA TYR A 185 11.18 1.36 -6.09
C TYR A 185 12.09 0.15 -5.92
N GLY A 186 12.02 -0.49 -4.76
CA GLY A 186 12.77 -1.70 -4.46
C GLY A 186 14.28 -1.54 -4.57
N LYS A 187 14.88 -0.45 -4.07
CA LYS A 187 16.36 -0.34 -3.98
C LYS A 187 16.96 -1.26 -2.92
N THR A 188 16.16 -1.67 -1.93
CA THR A 188 16.58 -2.53 -0.81
C THR A 188 15.76 -3.80 -0.77
N GLU A 189 16.26 -4.86 -0.15
CA GLU A 189 15.53 -6.12 0.03
C GLU A 189 14.20 -5.94 0.79
N ASN A 190 14.17 -5.01 1.75
CA ASN A 190 12.95 -4.71 2.51
C ASN A 190 11.93 -3.92 1.68
N SER A 191 12.33 -3.23 0.61
CA SER A 191 11.40 -2.56 -0.32
C SER A 191 10.98 -3.45 -1.49
N ARG A 192 11.18 -4.77 -1.38
CA ARG A 192 10.75 -5.78 -2.36
C ARG A 192 9.88 -6.85 -1.68
N ILE A 193 8.82 -7.29 -2.35
CA ILE A 193 8.11 -8.53 -2.03
C ILE A 193 8.63 -9.59 -2.99
N THR A 194 9.35 -10.57 -2.46
CA THR A 194 10.13 -11.55 -3.24
C THR A 194 9.87 -12.95 -2.72
N ASN A 195 9.97 -13.96 -3.59
CA ASN A 195 9.87 -15.35 -3.17
C ASN A 195 10.96 -15.67 -2.13
N PRO A 196 10.60 -16.12 -0.91
CA PRO A 196 11.59 -16.45 0.12
C PRO A 196 12.53 -17.59 -0.25
N ASN A 197 12.14 -18.46 -1.19
CA ASN A 197 12.97 -19.58 -1.65
C ASN A 197 13.81 -19.24 -2.89
N ASP A 198 13.51 -18.13 -3.58
CA ASP A 198 14.21 -17.71 -4.79
C ASP A 198 14.20 -16.17 -4.92
N SER A 199 15.31 -15.54 -4.56
CA SER A 199 15.46 -14.08 -4.58
C SER A 199 15.37 -13.45 -5.98
N THR A 200 15.43 -14.24 -7.06
CA THR A 200 15.25 -13.74 -8.44
C THR A 200 13.78 -13.40 -8.73
N GLN A 201 12.85 -14.02 -8.00
CA GLN A 201 11.41 -13.93 -8.22
C GLN A 201 10.80 -12.78 -7.42
N ILE A 202 11.09 -11.55 -7.85
CA ILE A 202 10.54 -10.33 -7.26
C ILE A 202 9.13 -10.10 -7.81
N TYR A 203 8.12 -10.12 -6.93
CA TYR A 203 6.72 -9.92 -7.27
C TYR A 203 6.35 -8.43 -7.32
N SER A 204 6.81 -7.65 -6.33
CA SER A 204 6.50 -6.22 -6.20
C SER A 204 7.71 -5.41 -5.71
N TRP A 205 7.92 -4.25 -6.33
CA TRP A 205 8.88 -3.22 -5.95
C TRP A 205 8.12 -2.06 -5.30
N LEU A 206 8.30 -1.90 -4.00
CA LEU A 206 7.65 -0.87 -3.20
C LEU A 206 8.43 0.45 -3.30
N ILE A 207 7.74 1.59 -3.26
CA ILE A 207 8.40 2.90 -3.16
C ILE A 207 9.38 2.91 -1.99
N CYS A 208 10.63 3.33 -2.20
CA CYS A 208 11.65 3.36 -1.15
C CYS A 208 12.26 4.75 -0.97
N GLN A 209 12.19 5.58 -2.02
CA GLN A 209 12.77 6.91 -2.03
C GLN A 209 12.05 7.80 -3.04
N SER A 210 11.84 9.07 -2.70
CA SER A 210 11.39 10.10 -3.64
C SER A 210 12.15 11.40 -3.38
N HIS A 211 12.60 12.09 -4.42
CA HIS A 211 13.32 13.36 -4.28
C HIS A 211 12.99 14.33 -5.41
N ASP A 212 13.07 15.62 -5.11
CA ASP A 212 12.93 16.70 -6.08
C ASP A 212 14.31 17.18 -6.59
N ASP A 213 14.29 18.26 -7.37
CA ASP A 213 15.47 18.96 -7.90
C ASP A 213 15.99 20.08 -6.99
N LYS A 214 15.37 20.27 -5.82
CA LYS A 214 15.72 21.31 -4.83
C LYS A 214 16.47 20.73 -3.61
N GLY A 215 16.76 19.44 -3.65
CA GLY A 215 17.51 18.74 -2.61
C GLY A 215 16.64 18.17 -1.50
N ASN A 216 15.31 18.15 -1.64
CA ASN A 216 14.42 17.47 -0.71
C ASN A 216 14.32 15.99 -1.05
N VAL A 217 14.33 15.14 -0.04
CA VAL A 217 14.18 13.69 -0.20
C VAL A 217 13.25 13.13 0.88
N ILE A 218 12.52 12.09 0.51
CA ILE A 218 11.69 11.25 1.38
C ILE A 218 12.23 9.82 1.28
N SER A 219 12.43 9.16 2.41
CA SER A 219 12.81 7.76 2.51
C SER A 219 11.68 6.94 3.12
N TYR A 220 11.40 5.77 2.55
CA TYR A 220 10.37 4.83 2.99
C TYR A 220 11.05 3.53 3.41
N GLU A 221 10.88 3.15 4.68
CA GLU A 221 11.50 1.98 5.27
C GLU A 221 10.43 0.95 5.63
N TYR A 222 10.68 -0.30 5.28
CA TYR A 222 9.76 -1.40 5.49
C TYR A 222 10.34 -2.42 6.46
N LYS A 223 9.45 -3.09 7.19
CA LYS A 223 9.75 -4.23 8.06
C LYS A 223 9.27 -5.50 7.35
N SER A 224 10.14 -6.51 7.30
CA SER A 224 9.79 -7.85 6.82
C SER A 224 8.91 -8.57 7.84
N GLU A 225 7.93 -9.33 7.37
CA GLU A 225 7.16 -10.23 8.23
C GLU A 225 8.07 -11.26 8.91
N ASN A 226 7.68 -11.71 10.11
CA ASN A 226 8.41 -12.71 10.88
C ASN A 226 7.45 -13.63 11.67
N SER A 227 8.01 -14.49 12.52
CA SER A 227 7.23 -15.47 13.31
C SER A 227 6.90 -14.99 14.73
N ASP A 228 7.12 -13.72 15.06
CA ASP A 228 6.88 -13.19 16.40
C ASP A 228 5.39 -13.18 16.72
N SER A 229 5.04 -13.55 17.95
CA SER A 229 3.64 -13.57 18.43
C SER A 229 2.70 -14.46 17.60
N ILE A 230 3.23 -15.47 16.89
CA ILE A 230 2.42 -16.43 16.10
C ILE A 230 2.34 -17.77 16.83
N ASN A 231 1.12 -18.29 17.01
CA ASN A 231 0.91 -19.64 17.54
C ASN A 231 1.17 -20.70 16.45
N LEU A 232 2.39 -21.25 16.44
CA LEU A 232 2.83 -22.24 15.47
C LEU A 232 2.12 -23.61 15.58
N PHE A 233 1.39 -23.88 16.67
CA PHE A 233 0.69 -25.14 16.87
C PHE A 233 -0.66 -25.22 16.16
N GLN A 234 -1.18 -24.08 15.67
CA GLN A 234 -2.43 -24.06 14.91
C GLN A 234 -2.31 -24.90 13.64
N ALA A 235 -3.37 -25.62 13.26
CA ALA A 235 -3.35 -26.52 12.11
C ALA A 235 -2.97 -25.79 10.81
N ASN A 236 -3.48 -24.57 10.64
CA ASN A 236 -3.15 -23.66 9.54
C ASN A 236 -1.76 -23.02 9.67
N GLU A 237 -0.92 -23.38 10.63
CA GLU A 237 0.47 -22.89 10.74
C GLU A 237 1.52 -24.01 10.63
N ARG A 238 1.11 -25.28 10.78
CA ARG A 238 2.03 -26.44 10.85
C ARG A 238 2.96 -26.61 9.65
N ASN A 239 2.51 -26.24 8.45
CA ASN A 239 3.29 -26.41 7.21
C ASN A 239 4.08 -25.15 6.81
N ARG A 240 4.19 -24.15 7.70
CA ARG A 240 4.91 -22.90 7.44
C ARG A 240 6.16 -22.80 8.30
N ASN A 241 7.25 -22.34 7.68
CA ASN A 241 8.50 -22.07 8.37
C ASN A 241 8.78 -20.55 8.39
N SER A 242 9.83 -20.13 9.09
CA SER A 242 10.15 -18.71 9.23
C SER A 242 10.46 -18.02 7.89
N SER A 243 11.04 -18.74 6.93
CA SER A 243 11.30 -18.23 5.57
C SER A 243 10.00 -18.05 4.78
N SER A 244 9.10 -19.04 4.78
CA SER A 244 7.83 -18.92 4.04
C SER A 244 6.95 -17.78 4.55
N ARG A 245 7.11 -17.36 5.81
CA ARG A 245 6.39 -16.21 6.38
C ARG A 245 7.01 -14.86 6.00
N SER A 246 8.29 -14.81 5.62
CA SER A 246 9.03 -13.56 5.51
C SER A 246 8.80 -12.80 4.20
N ALA A 247 7.90 -13.25 3.33
CA ALA A 247 7.65 -12.60 2.03
C ALA A 247 6.99 -11.22 2.17
N GLN A 248 6.06 -11.08 3.12
CA GLN A 248 5.26 -9.87 3.29
C GLN A 248 6.10 -8.69 3.81
N ARG A 249 5.69 -7.47 3.45
CA ARG A 249 6.31 -6.21 3.88
C ARG A 249 5.28 -5.26 4.48
N TYR A 250 5.73 -4.53 5.49
CA TYR A 250 4.95 -3.53 6.20
C TYR A 250 5.69 -2.21 6.20
N LEU A 251 5.07 -1.12 5.75
CA LEU A 251 5.68 0.20 5.85
C LEU A 251 5.90 0.50 7.34
N LYS A 252 7.14 0.77 7.74
CA LYS A 252 7.48 1.01 9.16
C LYS A 252 7.78 2.48 9.43
N ARG A 253 8.53 3.14 8.55
CA ARG A 253 8.92 4.54 8.73
C ARG A 253 8.89 5.30 7.41
N ILE A 254 8.54 6.57 7.48
CA ILE A 254 8.80 7.55 6.44
C ILE A 254 9.61 8.69 7.05
N LYS A 255 10.78 8.96 6.50
CA LYS A 255 11.67 10.04 6.95
C LYS A 255 11.74 11.12 5.87
N TYR A 256 11.60 12.38 6.28
CA TYR A 256 11.62 13.52 5.36
C TYR A 256 12.01 14.82 6.09
N GLY A 257 12.17 15.90 5.33
CA GLY A 257 12.75 17.14 5.85
C GLY A 257 14.22 16.92 6.22
N ASN A 258 14.98 16.30 5.31
CA ASN A 258 16.42 16.12 5.44
C ASN A 258 17.14 17.43 5.78
N ILE A 259 18.15 17.39 6.66
CA ILE A 259 18.95 18.57 7.03
C ILE A 259 19.94 18.91 5.91
N ALA A 260 20.77 17.95 5.51
CA ALA A 260 21.68 18.11 4.38
C ALA A 260 20.92 17.90 3.06
N PRO A 261 21.06 18.79 2.05
CA PRO A 261 20.38 18.63 0.78
C PRO A 261 20.89 17.40 0.04
N TYR A 262 19.98 16.68 -0.62
CA TYR A 262 20.28 15.44 -1.34
C TYR A 262 20.27 15.67 -2.87
N PHE A 263 21.42 15.51 -3.50
CA PHE A 263 21.57 15.63 -4.95
C PHE A 263 22.28 14.38 -5.48
N PRO A 264 21.59 13.40 -6.10
CA PRO A 264 22.17 12.09 -6.41
C PRO A 264 23.39 12.15 -7.34
N ASN A 265 23.51 13.19 -8.17
CA ASN A 265 24.64 13.36 -9.09
C ASN A 265 25.94 13.81 -8.39
N THR A 266 25.84 14.37 -7.18
CA THR A 266 27.00 14.87 -6.41
C THR A 266 27.15 14.15 -5.08
N ASN A 267 26.05 13.68 -4.49
CA ASN A 267 25.98 12.90 -3.26
C ASN A 267 24.89 11.82 -3.40
N ALA A 268 25.31 10.59 -3.63
CA ALA A 268 24.41 9.45 -3.75
C ALA A 268 23.94 8.89 -2.39
N VAL A 269 24.54 9.33 -1.29
CA VAL A 269 24.23 8.83 0.06
C VAL A 269 23.05 9.61 0.64
N LEU A 270 22.06 8.88 1.16
CA LEU A 270 20.93 9.48 1.85
C LEU A 270 21.37 10.25 3.10
N PRO A 271 20.74 11.39 3.41
CA PRO A 271 20.99 12.11 4.66
C PRO A 271 20.73 11.23 5.89
N SER A 272 21.57 11.37 6.92
CA SER A 272 21.41 10.66 8.19
C SER A 272 20.45 11.37 9.16
N GLU A 273 20.25 12.68 8.98
CA GLU A 273 19.45 13.52 9.87
C GLU A 273 18.22 14.08 9.17
N TRP A 274 17.08 13.95 9.87
CA TRP A 274 15.75 14.21 9.35
C TRP A 274 14.97 15.02 10.37
N MET A 275 14.25 16.05 9.94
CA MET A 275 13.40 16.86 10.82
C MET A 275 12.10 16.14 11.20
N PHE A 276 11.63 15.24 10.33
CA PHE A 276 10.32 14.61 10.45
C PHE A 276 10.39 13.10 10.20
N GLU A 277 9.71 12.34 11.06
CA GLU A 277 9.58 10.89 10.95
C GLU A 277 8.14 10.47 11.23
N THR A 278 7.52 9.78 10.27
CA THR A 278 6.22 9.12 10.44
C THR A 278 6.46 7.65 10.70
N VAL A 279 5.96 7.11 11.80
CA VAL A 279 6.17 5.72 12.23
C VAL A 279 4.85 4.97 12.25
N PHE A 280 4.84 3.78 11.69
CA PHE A 280 3.70 2.88 11.69
C PHE A 280 3.89 1.87 12.81
N ASP A 281 2.99 1.91 13.78
CA ASP A 281 3.00 1.03 14.94
C ASP A 281 2.05 -0.14 14.70
N TYR A 282 2.59 -1.36 14.79
CA TYR A 282 1.88 -2.62 14.63
C TYR A 282 1.66 -3.33 15.98
N GLY A 283 1.68 -2.55 17.07
CA GLY A 283 1.52 -3.02 18.46
C GLY A 283 2.85 -3.07 19.23
N GLU A 284 3.97 -2.71 18.61
CA GLU A 284 5.28 -2.83 19.25
C GLU A 284 5.81 -1.56 19.93
N HIS A 285 5.07 -0.44 19.84
CA HIS A 285 5.44 0.85 20.45
C HIS A 285 4.79 1.04 21.81
N HIS A 286 5.45 1.75 22.73
CA HIS A 286 4.89 1.99 24.07
C HIS A 286 3.53 2.71 24.01
N ASP A 287 2.56 2.28 24.83
CA ASP A 287 1.17 2.78 24.74
C ASP A 287 1.07 4.28 25.00
N THR A 288 1.74 4.77 26.04
CA THR A 288 1.58 6.15 26.54
C THR A 288 2.71 7.10 26.17
N ALA A 289 3.85 6.57 25.72
CA ALA A 289 5.07 7.34 25.48
C ALA A 289 5.93 6.66 24.40
N PRO A 290 5.36 6.44 23.19
CA PRO A 290 6.06 5.72 22.14
C PRO A 290 7.29 6.51 21.68
N LYS A 291 8.34 5.78 21.30
CA LYS A 291 9.54 6.35 20.69
C LYS A 291 9.72 5.82 19.28
N PRO A 292 10.35 6.57 18.37
CA PRO A 292 10.54 6.11 16.99
C PRO A 292 11.25 4.75 16.90
N ASP A 293 12.19 4.49 17.80
CA ASP A 293 13.04 3.31 17.88
C ASP A 293 12.50 2.19 18.79
N ASP A 294 11.28 2.31 19.30
CA ASP A 294 10.66 1.21 20.05
C ASP A 294 10.63 -0.07 19.19
N SER A 295 11.16 -1.14 19.80
CA SER A 295 11.39 -2.45 19.19
C SER A 295 10.76 -3.57 20.03
N GLY A 296 9.51 -3.38 20.48
CA GLY A 296 8.75 -4.44 21.13
C GLY A 296 8.41 -5.59 20.18
N LEU A 297 7.66 -6.57 20.69
CA LEU A 297 7.02 -7.56 19.85
C LEU A 297 5.76 -6.93 19.24
N TRP A 298 5.60 -7.04 17.92
CA TRP A 298 4.35 -6.71 17.25
C TRP A 298 3.35 -7.86 17.36
N ASP A 299 2.07 -7.52 17.47
CA ASP A 299 1.01 -8.50 17.69
C ASP A 299 0.62 -9.23 16.40
N GLY A 300 0.09 -10.44 16.57
CA GLY A 300 -0.55 -11.20 15.50
C GLY A 300 -2.04 -10.86 15.44
N ARG A 301 -2.54 -10.57 14.25
CA ARG A 301 -3.98 -10.42 13.99
C ARG A 301 -4.72 -11.74 14.24
N HIS A 302 -6.00 -11.63 14.55
CA HIS A 302 -6.85 -12.80 14.84
C HIS A 302 -7.27 -13.57 13.58
N ASP A 303 -7.26 -12.91 12.42
CA ASP A 303 -7.69 -13.45 11.12
C ASP A 303 -6.54 -13.45 10.08
N PRO A 304 -5.44 -14.20 10.29
CA PRO A 304 -4.29 -14.19 9.39
C PRO A 304 -4.63 -14.89 8.06
N PHE A 305 -4.39 -14.21 6.95
CA PHE A 305 -4.74 -14.67 5.61
C PHE A 305 -3.52 -14.70 4.68
N SER A 306 -3.65 -15.42 3.57
CA SER A 306 -2.58 -15.56 2.57
C SER A 306 -3.10 -15.23 1.18
N SER A 307 -2.22 -14.67 0.35
CA SER A 307 -2.41 -14.54 -1.09
C SER A 307 -1.36 -15.39 -1.82
N TYR A 308 -1.77 -16.00 -2.93
CA TYR A 308 -0.93 -16.84 -3.79
C TYR A 308 -0.86 -16.32 -5.23
N ARG A 309 -1.36 -15.10 -5.49
CA ARG A 309 -1.32 -14.50 -6.83
C ARG A 309 0.12 -14.29 -7.34
N SER A 310 1.09 -14.20 -6.44
CA SER A 310 2.52 -14.13 -6.77
C SER A 310 3.13 -15.49 -7.14
N GLY A 311 2.41 -16.61 -7.07
CA GLY A 311 3.00 -17.95 -7.26
C GLY A 311 3.79 -18.46 -6.05
N PHE A 312 3.90 -17.67 -4.98
CA PHE A 312 4.38 -18.09 -3.66
C PHE A 312 3.46 -17.51 -2.58
N GLU A 313 3.57 -17.99 -1.34
CA GLU A 313 2.72 -17.49 -0.26
C GLU A 313 3.15 -16.09 0.19
N ILE A 314 2.23 -15.13 0.16
CA ILE A 314 2.35 -13.85 0.88
C ILE A 314 1.32 -13.89 2.00
N ARG A 315 1.79 -14.10 3.23
CA ARG A 315 0.93 -14.20 4.41
C ARG A 315 0.98 -12.91 5.23
N THR A 316 -0.18 -12.45 5.68
CA THR A 316 -0.33 -11.21 6.45
C THR A 316 -0.69 -11.55 7.90
N TYR A 317 0.19 -11.24 8.84
CA TYR A 317 -0.08 -11.41 10.27
C TYR A 317 -0.30 -10.11 11.03
N ARG A 318 0.07 -8.95 10.48
CA ARG A 318 0.08 -7.69 11.24
C ARG A 318 -1.09 -6.78 10.90
N LEU A 319 -1.47 -5.98 11.88
CA LEU A 319 -2.41 -4.87 11.78
C LEU A 319 -1.77 -3.60 12.33
N CYS A 320 -1.83 -2.51 11.59
CA CYS A 320 -1.32 -1.22 12.04
C CYS A 320 -2.28 -0.65 13.09
N GLN A 321 -1.80 -0.45 14.31
CA GLN A 321 -2.58 0.08 15.43
C GLN A 321 -2.56 1.61 15.46
N ARG A 322 -1.42 2.24 15.14
CA ARG A 322 -1.27 3.69 15.14
C ARG A 322 -0.33 4.16 14.05
N VAL A 323 -0.56 5.35 13.51
CA VAL A 323 0.46 6.10 12.75
C VAL A 323 0.90 7.29 13.59
N LEU A 324 2.17 7.33 13.95
CA LEU A 324 2.77 8.30 14.86
C LEU A 324 3.60 9.32 14.08
N MET A 325 3.50 10.59 14.44
CA MET A 325 4.25 11.69 13.83
C MET A 325 5.26 12.25 14.83
N PHE A 326 6.55 12.12 14.51
CA PHE A 326 7.66 12.61 15.31
C PHE A 326 8.40 13.77 14.65
N HIS A 327 8.83 14.70 15.49
CA HIS A 327 9.65 15.85 15.14
C HIS A 327 11.04 15.73 15.79
N HIS A 328 12.09 16.07 15.06
CA HIS A 328 13.48 16.01 15.55
C HIS A 328 14.16 17.38 15.41
N PHE A 329 13.96 18.24 16.40
CA PHE A 329 14.59 19.56 16.46
C PHE A 329 15.41 19.68 17.74
N GLU A 330 16.60 19.09 17.72
CA GLU A 330 17.48 18.95 18.89
C GLU A 330 17.89 20.29 19.51
N ASN A 331 18.02 21.33 18.68
CA ASN A 331 18.39 22.68 19.09
C ASN A 331 17.18 23.56 19.49
N GLU A 332 15.97 23.03 19.43
CA GLU A 332 14.73 23.74 19.77
C GLU A 332 14.11 23.19 21.06
N SER A 333 13.20 23.96 21.68
CA SER A 333 12.55 23.59 22.94
C SER A 333 11.80 22.24 22.93
N ILE A 334 11.42 21.74 21.76
CA ILE A 334 10.74 20.44 21.59
C ILE A 334 11.71 19.25 21.62
N GLY A 335 12.99 19.48 21.32
CA GLY A 335 14.05 18.47 21.29
C GLY A 335 13.90 17.42 20.20
N LYS A 336 14.60 16.30 20.39
CA LYS A 336 14.62 15.14 19.49
C LYS A 336 13.51 14.13 19.83
N ASN A 337 13.01 13.41 18.83
CA ASN A 337 12.00 12.35 18.97
C ASN A 337 10.72 12.81 19.69
N CYS A 338 10.28 14.05 19.41
CA CYS A 338 9.08 14.61 20.01
C CYS A 338 7.84 14.12 19.25
N LEU A 339 6.98 13.34 19.92
CA LEU A 339 5.68 12.92 19.38
C LEU A 339 4.74 14.14 19.36
N VAL A 340 4.20 14.45 18.19
CA VAL A 340 3.30 15.61 18.02
C VAL A 340 1.86 15.20 17.71
N ARG A 341 1.68 14.11 16.95
CA ARG A 341 0.36 13.64 16.51
C ARG A 341 0.35 12.11 16.34
N SER A 342 -0.84 11.54 16.40
CA SER A 342 -1.09 10.21 15.88
C SER A 342 -2.47 10.07 15.23
N THR A 343 -2.61 9.07 14.39
CA THR A 343 -3.91 8.50 14.00
C THR A 343 -3.99 7.10 14.59
N ASP A 344 -4.91 6.91 15.52
CA ASP A 344 -5.10 5.64 16.23
C ASP A 344 -6.26 4.88 15.60
N PHE A 345 -6.12 3.57 15.46
CA PHE A 345 -7.10 2.68 14.84
C PHE A 345 -7.62 1.68 15.89
N ASN A 346 -8.94 1.59 16.02
CA ASN A 346 -9.56 0.55 16.82
C ASN A 346 -10.22 -0.48 15.91
N TYR A 347 -10.00 -1.75 16.24
CA TYR A 347 -10.47 -2.87 15.45
C TYR A 347 -11.50 -3.67 16.22
N ARG A 348 -12.56 -4.07 15.51
CA ARG A 348 -13.47 -5.08 15.99
C ARG A 348 -13.03 -6.44 15.45
N HIS A 349 -12.78 -7.36 16.36
CA HIS A 349 -12.52 -8.76 16.08
C HIS A 349 -13.73 -9.60 16.46
N GLN A 350 -13.86 -10.82 15.93
CA GLN A 350 -14.87 -11.77 16.41
C GLN A 350 -14.56 -12.16 17.86
N GLN A 351 -15.53 -11.93 18.76
CA GLN A 351 -15.35 -12.13 20.21
C GLN A 351 -15.75 -13.53 20.70
N LEU A 352 -16.56 -14.29 19.94
CA LEU A 352 -17.10 -15.58 20.38
C LEU A 352 -16.78 -16.70 19.36
N PRO A 353 -15.94 -17.69 19.73
CA PRO A 353 -15.66 -18.88 18.93
C PRO A 353 -16.88 -19.78 18.69
N GLU A 354 -17.88 -19.73 19.57
CA GLU A 354 -19.10 -20.56 19.49
C GLU A 354 -20.10 -20.06 18.44
N ASP A 355 -19.95 -18.80 17.98
CA ASP A 355 -20.79 -18.26 16.92
C ASP A 355 -20.23 -18.65 15.54
N SER A 356 -20.46 -19.91 15.18
CA SER A 356 -20.19 -20.46 13.84
C SER A 356 -20.88 -19.71 12.69
N LYS A 357 -21.83 -18.80 13.01
CA LYS A 357 -22.59 -18.03 12.02
C LYS A 357 -21.97 -16.66 11.71
N SER A 358 -20.98 -16.21 12.48
CA SER A 358 -20.28 -14.94 12.24
C SER A 358 -18.93 -15.16 11.54
N PRO A 359 -18.63 -14.43 10.44
CA PRO A 359 -17.35 -14.56 9.76
C PRO A 359 -16.19 -14.01 10.61
N ILE A 360 -15.06 -14.74 10.64
CA ILE A 360 -13.82 -14.37 11.31
C ILE A 360 -13.13 -13.25 10.51
N LEU A 361 -13.60 -12.02 10.67
CA LEU A 361 -13.05 -10.86 9.95
C LEU A 361 -12.72 -9.75 10.93
N THR A 362 -11.50 -9.21 10.80
CA THR A 362 -11.13 -7.96 11.46
C THR A 362 -11.57 -6.77 10.61
N VAL A 363 -12.36 -5.88 11.20
CA VAL A 363 -12.83 -4.64 10.56
C VAL A 363 -12.39 -3.43 11.38
N LEU A 364 -12.05 -2.33 10.71
CA LEU A 364 -11.74 -1.06 11.36
C LEU A 364 -13.02 -0.45 11.92
N GLU A 365 -13.14 -0.35 13.24
CA GLU A 365 -14.33 0.16 13.92
C GLU A 365 -14.26 1.67 14.12
N SER A 366 -13.08 2.22 14.41
CA SER A 366 -12.92 3.67 14.46
C SER A 366 -11.49 4.13 14.17
N ALA A 367 -11.38 5.38 13.72
CA ALA A 367 -10.13 6.10 13.57
C ALA A 367 -10.16 7.41 14.37
N ILE A 368 -9.09 7.69 15.12
CA ILE A 368 -9.03 8.81 16.06
C ILE A 368 -7.77 9.64 15.82
N GLN A 369 -7.93 10.94 15.57
CA GLN A 369 -6.80 11.86 15.51
C GLN A 369 -6.43 12.35 16.92
N CYS A 370 -5.17 12.15 17.29
CA CYS A 370 -4.63 12.52 18.58
C CYS A 370 -3.53 13.57 18.42
N ASN A 371 -3.48 14.52 19.35
CA ASN A 371 -2.42 15.52 19.46
C ASN A 371 -1.72 15.37 20.81
N TYR A 372 -0.41 15.58 20.80
CA TYR A 372 0.44 15.35 21.96
C TYR A 372 1.16 16.64 22.34
N LYS A 373 1.20 16.92 23.64
CA LYS A 373 2.03 17.97 24.22
C LYS A 373 3.00 17.35 25.22
N LYS A 374 4.29 17.45 24.93
CA LYS A 374 5.35 17.00 25.83
C LYS A 374 5.35 17.85 27.11
N LYS A 375 5.43 17.19 28.27
CA LYS A 375 5.54 17.82 29.59
C LYS A 375 7.00 17.89 30.03
N LEU A 376 7.26 18.63 31.12
CA LEU A 376 8.60 18.80 31.69
C LEU A 376 9.23 17.48 32.17
N ASP A 377 8.42 16.51 32.57
CA ASP A 377 8.86 15.17 32.99
C ASP A 377 9.08 14.21 31.80
N ASN A 378 9.08 14.71 30.56
CA ASN A 378 9.12 13.96 29.31
C ASN A 378 7.91 13.05 29.03
N SER A 379 6.88 13.05 29.86
CA SER A 379 5.60 12.40 29.54
C SER A 379 4.80 13.24 28.53
N TYR A 380 3.74 12.65 27.96
CA TYR A 380 2.86 13.37 27.05
C TYR A 380 1.48 13.62 27.66
N GLN A 381 0.94 14.81 27.42
CA GLN A 381 -0.48 15.08 27.51
C GLN A 381 -1.12 14.82 26.15
N LYS A 382 -2.02 13.82 26.08
CA LYS A 382 -2.79 13.47 24.89
C LYS A 382 -4.13 14.21 24.88
N LYS A 383 -4.52 14.76 23.72
CA LYS A 383 -5.88 15.25 23.43
C LYS A 383 -6.35 14.64 22.13
N THR A 384 -7.64 14.31 22.02
CA THR A 384 -8.21 13.64 20.86
C THR A 384 -9.30 14.50 20.21
N LEU A 385 -9.45 14.36 18.90
CA LEU A 385 -10.69 14.73 18.22
C LEU A 385 -11.72 13.61 18.43
N PRO A 386 -13.02 13.90 18.22
CA PRO A 386 -14.05 12.85 18.22
C PRO A 386 -13.69 11.73 17.22
N PRO A 387 -13.91 10.46 17.57
CA PRO A 387 -13.65 9.34 16.68
C PRO A 387 -14.55 9.41 15.44
N VAL A 388 -14.03 8.98 14.29
CA VAL A 388 -14.87 8.58 13.17
C VAL A 388 -15.11 7.09 13.29
N GLU A 389 -16.38 6.70 13.39
CA GLU A 389 -16.82 5.33 13.64
C GLU A 389 -17.40 4.70 12.37
N PHE A 390 -17.20 3.39 12.23
CA PHE A 390 -17.61 2.61 11.07
C PHE A 390 -18.40 1.38 11.50
N GLU A 391 -19.54 1.18 10.84
CA GLU A 391 -20.32 -0.04 10.97
C GLU A 391 -20.33 -0.81 9.65
N TYR A 392 -20.43 -2.14 9.77
CA TYR A 392 -20.39 -3.07 8.65
C TYR A 392 -21.61 -3.97 8.69
N SER A 393 -22.17 -4.26 7.52
CA SER A 393 -23.26 -5.21 7.37
C SER A 393 -22.88 -6.58 7.93
N LYS A 394 -23.71 -7.12 8.82
CA LYS A 394 -23.52 -8.46 9.39
C LYS A 394 -24.16 -9.50 8.49
N ALA A 395 -23.47 -10.61 8.22
CA ALA A 395 -24.08 -11.76 7.59
C ALA A 395 -25.19 -12.32 8.49
N LYS A 396 -26.42 -12.39 7.98
CA LYS A 396 -27.53 -13.09 8.64
C LYS A 396 -27.73 -14.40 7.89
N ILE A 397 -27.23 -15.50 8.46
CA ILE A 397 -27.42 -16.84 7.88
C ILE A 397 -28.80 -17.33 8.30
N ASP A 398 -29.67 -17.57 7.32
CA ASP A 398 -30.96 -18.24 7.53
C ASP A 398 -30.70 -19.71 7.89
N ASP A 399 -31.25 -20.18 9.00
CA ASP A 399 -31.11 -21.56 9.46
C ASP A 399 -32.18 -22.49 8.92
N GLN A 400 -33.14 -21.97 8.16
CA GLN A 400 -34.10 -22.77 7.44
C GLN A 400 -33.48 -23.35 6.17
N ILE A 401 -33.34 -24.67 6.14
CA ILE A 401 -33.06 -25.42 4.92
C ILE A 401 -34.29 -25.27 4.02
N LYS A 402 -34.15 -24.48 2.96
CA LYS A 402 -35.19 -24.33 1.93
C LYS A 402 -34.89 -25.29 0.80
N THR A 403 -35.81 -26.21 0.55
CA THR A 403 -35.77 -27.06 -0.64
C THR A 403 -36.25 -26.23 -1.82
N ILE A 404 -35.51 -26.27 -2.93
CA ILE A 404 -35.94 -25.63 -4.17
C ILE A 404 -37.12 -26.45 -4.72
N ASP A 405 -38.29 -25.82 -4.89
CA ASP A 405 -39.46 -26.45 -5.52
C ASP A 405 -39.10 -27.02 -6.89
N SER A 406 -39.69 -28.16 -7.25
CA SER A 406 -39.45 -28.87 -8.52
C SER A 406 -39.52 -27.97 -9.74
N ASP A 407 -40.45 -27.01 -9.73
CA ASP A 407 -40.76 -26.12 -10.84
C ASP A 407 -39.67 -25.06 -11.05
N ASN A 408 -38.85 -24.79 -10.02
CA ASN A 408 -37.72 -23.86 -10.08
C ASN A 408 -36.39 -24.55 -10.44
N ARG A 409 -36.38 -25.87 -10.64
CA ARG A 409 -35.16 -26.64 -10.98
C ARG A 409 -34.82 -26.63 -12.48
N GLU A 410 -35.78 -26.35 -13.35
CA GLU A 410 -35.59 -26.38 -14.82
C GLU A 410 -34.53 -25.38 -15.33
N ASN A 411 -34.26 -24.31 -14.59
CA ASN A 411 -33.34 -23.25 -15.00
C ASN A 411 -32.10 -23.12 -14.10
N LEU A 412 -31.82 -24.12 -13.25
CA LEU A 412 -30.62 -24.08 -12.42
C LEU A 412 -29.35 -24.29 -13.27
N PRO A 413 -28.28 -23.53 -13.02
CA PRO A 413 -26.99 -23.79 -13.66
C PRO A 413 -26.50 -25.19 -13.28
N ILE A 414 -25.91 -25.88 -14.27
CA ILE A 414 -25.42 -27.26 -14.15
C ILE A 414 -24.50 -27.39 -12.92
N GLY A 415 -24.77 -28.40 -12.07
CA GLY A 415 -23.99 -28.67 -10.85
C GLY A 415 -24.67 -28.31 -9.52
N VAL A 416 -25.91 -27.80 -9.55
CA VAL A 416 -26.78 -27.62 -8.35
C VAL A 416 -27.87 -28.70 -8.27
N ASP A 417 -28.05 -29.47 -9.34
CA ASP A 417 -28.89 -30.65 -9.37
C ASP A 417 -28.06 -31.93 -9.15
N ASP A 418 -28.52 -32.81 -8.25
CA ASP A 418 -27.88 -34.10 -7.92
C ASP A 418 -27.76 -35.09 -9.10
N SER A 419 -28.08 -34.67 -10.32
CA SER A 419 -28.26 -35.54 -11.48
C SER A 419 -26.96 -35.92 -12.20
N SER A 420 -25.80 -35.34 -11.84
CA SER A 420 -24.57 -35.51 -12.64
C SER A 420 -23.26 -35.61 -11.84
N TYR A 421 -23.23 -36.41 -10.77
CA TYR A 421 -21.96 -36.95 -10.24
C TYR A 421 -21.67 -38.33 -10.85
N VAL A 422 -20.74 -38.39 -11.81
CA VAL A 422 -20.00 -39.63 -12.10
C VAL A 422 -18.73 -39.60 -11.28
N SER A 423 -18.69 -40.39 -10.21
CA SER A 423 -17.46 -40.63 -9.45
C SER A 423 -16.49 -41.45 -10.32
N VAL A 424 -15.40 -40.85 -10.76
CA VAL A 424 -14.32 -41.57 -11.46
C VAL A 424 -13.42 -42.21 -10.40
N TYR A 425 -13.89 -43.31 -9.82
CA TYR A 425 -13.02 -44.34 -9.23
C TYR A 425 -13.23 -45.61 -10.04
N SER A 426 -12.25 -45.90 -10.90
CA SER A 426 -12.20 -47.16 -11.65
C SER A 426 -11.09 -48.04 -11.08
N PRO A 427 -11.40 -49.26 -10.62
CA PRO A 427 -10.50 -50.38 -10.78
C PRO A 427 -11.11 -51.37 -11.77
N HIS A 428 -10.34 -51.65 -12.82
CA HIS A 428 -10.32 -52.85 -13.67
C HIS A 428 -11.57 -53.75 -13.73
N LEU A 429 -12.10 -53.96 -14.95
CA LEU A 429 -12.27 -55.31 -15.55
C LEU A 429 -12.90 -55.19 -16.96
N ASP A 430 -12.06 -55.39 -17.98
CA ASP A 430 -12.17 -56.41 -19.02
C ASP A 430 -13.52 -56.74 -19.73
N LYS A 431 -13.39 -56.81 -21.06
CA LYS A 431 -14.02 -57.72 -22.05
C LYS A 431 -15.28 -57.29 -22.82
N HIS A 432 -14.96 -56.89 -24.06
CA HIS A 432 -15.51 -57.27 -25.38
C HIS A 432 -17.00 -57.12 -25.74
N PRO A 433 -17.30 -56.63 -26.97
CA PRO A 433 -18.64 -56.52 -27.52
C PRO A 433 -19.03 -57.80 -28.26
N GLN A 434 -20.30 -58.21 -28.12
CA GLN A 434 -20.99 -58.96 -29.17
C GLN A 434 -22.45 -58.56 -29.14
N LEU A 435 -22.94 -58.04 -30.26
CA LEU A 435 -24.25 -58.36 -30.83
C LEU A 435 -24.14 -58.09 -32.34
N LEU A 436 -24.69 -59.04 -33.12
CA LEU A 436 -24.94 -58.92 -34.56
C LEU A 436 -25.78 -57.68 -34.89
#